data_AF-A0ABD1EBE8-F1
#
_entry.id   AF-A0ABD1EBE8-F1
#
_cell.length_a   1.000
_cell.length_b   1.000
_cell.length_c   1.000
_cell.angle_alpha   90.00
_cell.angle_beta   90.00
_cell.angle_gamma   90.00
#
_symmetry.space_group_name_H-M   'P 1'
#
loop_
_entity.id
_entity.type
_entity.pdbx_description
1 polymer ?
#
loop_
_entity_poly.entity_id
_entity_poly.type
_entity_poly.pdbx_seq_one_letter_code
_entity_poly.pdbx_strand_id
1 'polypeptide(L)'
;MKNFPPLKFEHFQHEVHEGLLENNGHTVILKIIRGKRPRIQGGPLKGIYEFSQLHFHWGPNDTLGSENKINHQSFPLEMHVVMHNIAYGPHKAAKIYGGLTVLSFLTSISPNDNKNYDKLEEGLLEVQFVSSNKSIRNFGSLDNLTTVDRKHYFTYEGSLTTPPCSEVVTWIEFVNTVPLSKEQIKAFRSISTTGGRLTHNFRPVQPINDRFVYYNSGISHSKTTITVLYVILVFLLINT
;
A
#
# COMPACT_ATOMS: atom_id res chain seq x y z
N MET A 1 -22.60 1.23 -8.76
CA MET A 1 -21.39 0.52 -9.23
C MET A 1 -20.82 1.25 -10.43
N LYS A 2 -19.48 1.30 -10.57
CA LYS A 2 -18.79 1.92 -11.71
C LYS A 2 -17.86 0.87 -12.30
N ASN A 3 -18.05 0.53 -13.57
CA ASN A 3 -17.23 -0.48 -14.24
C ASN A 3 -15.94 0.18 -14.72
N PHE A 4 -14.79 -0.31 -14.25
CA PHE A 4 -13.47 0.18 -14.67
C PHE A 4 -12.83 -0.80 -15.66
N PRO A 5 -12.01 -0.33 -16.62
CA PRO A 5 -11.17 -1.23 -17.41
C PRO A 5 -10.21 -2.02 -16.48
N PRO A 6 -9.77 -3.23 -16.83
CA PRO A 6 -8.84 -3.99 -16.00
C PRO A 6 -7.57 -3.21 -15.66
N LEU A 7 -7.10 -3.32 -14.42
CA LEU A 7 -5.76 -2.86 -14.03
C LEU A 7 -4.72 -3.72 -14.75
N LYS A 8 -3.74 -3.06 -15.38
CA LYS A 8 -2.60 -3.70 -16.05
C LYS A 8 -1.35 -3.42 -15.24
N PHE A 9 -0.68 -4.50 -14.82
CA PHE A 9 0.54 -4.45 -14.03
C PHE A 9 1.72 -4.79 -14.93
N GLU A 10 2.68 -3.87 -15.02
CA GLU A 10 3.86 -3.97 -15.86
C GLU A 10 5.11 -4.00 -14.97
N HIS A 11 6.03 -4.92 -15.25
CA HIS A 11 7.29 -5.12 -14.50
C HIS A 11 7.18 -5.51 -13.01
N PHE A 12 5.99 -5.62 -12.42
CA PHE A 12 5.82 -6.09 -11.02
C PHE A 12 6.42 -7.49 -10.77
N GLN A 13 6.46 -8.37 -11.80
CA GLN A 13 7.04 -9.71 -11.73
C GLN A 13 8.56 -9.76 -11.90
N HIS A 14 9.20 -8.63 -12.27
CA HIS A 14 10.64 -8.60 -12.51
C HIS A 14 11.43 -8.51 -11.20
N GLU A 15 12.66 -9.02 -11.21
CA GLU A 15 13.54 -8.96 -10.05
C GLU A 15 14.00 -7.53 -9.74
N VAL A 16 13.86 -7.16 -8.46
CA VAL A 16 14.55 -6.03 -7.84
C VAL A 16 15.98 -6.47 -7.51
N HIS A 17 16.88 -6.33 -8.49
CA HIS A 17 18.30 -6.73 -8.35
C HIS A 17 19.02 -6.00 -7.21
N GLU A 18 18.56 -4.81 -6.81
CA GLU A 18 19.01 -4.10 -5.60
C GLU A 18 17.92 -3.15 -5.09
N GLY A 19 17.43 -3.42 -3.87
CA GLY A 19 16.52 -2.57 -3.12
C GLY A 19 17.22 -1.93 -1.93
N LEU A 20 16.92 -0.67 -1.63
CA LEU A 20 17.40 0.03 -0.44
C LEU A 20 16.26 0.13 0.57
N LEU A 21 16.44 -0.52 1.72
CA LEU A 21 15.55 -0.44 2.87
C LEU A 21 16.06 0.66 3.80
N GLU A 22 15.18 1.54 4.29
CA GLU A 22 15.52 2.70 5.12
C GLU A 22 14.54 2.83 6.28
N ASN A 23 15.02 3.08 7.51
CA ASN A 23 14.19 3.57 8.60
C ASN A 23 14.30 5.10 8.67
N ASN A 24 13.25 5.82 8.27
CA ASN A 24 13.24 7.29 8.28
C ASN A 24 12.74 7.90 9.61
N GLY A 25 12.57 7.10 10.65
CA GLY A 25 12.00 7.50 11.95
C GLY A 25 10.48 7.51 12.02
N HIS A 26 9.78 7.38 10.89
CA HIS A 26 8.31 7.37 10.79
C HIS A 26 7.75 6.07 10.16
N THR A 27 8.56 5.39 9.35
CA THR A 27 8.23 4.11 8.69
C THR A 27 9.53 3.46 8.23
N VAL A 28 9.46 2.18 7.88
CA VAL A 28 10.42 1.57 6.97
C VAL A 28 9.99 1.87 5.52
N ILE A 29 10.93 2.27 4.67
CA ILE A 29 10.73 2.52 3.24
C ILE A 29 11.61 1.55 2.45
N LEU A 30 11.08 0.98 1.37
CA LEU A 30 11.86 0.28 0.34
C LEU A 30 11.86 1.09 -0.96
N LYS A 31 13.05 1.35 -1.50
CA LYS A 31 13.27 1.97 -2.81
C LYS A 31 13.95 0.97 -3.75
N ILE A 32 13.56 0.95 -5.02
CA ILE A 32 14.31 0.23 -6.06
C ILE A 32 15.50 1.10 -6.47
N ILE A 33 16.71 0.59 -6.26
CA ILE A 33 17.97 1.19 -6.72
C ILE A 33 18.35 0.60 -8.09
N ARG A 34 18.23 -0.72 -8.24
CA ARG A 34 18.57 -1.44 -9.48
C ARG A 34 17.53 -2.51 -9.79
N GLY A 35 17.02 -2.48 -11.02
CA GLY A 35 15.91 -3.31 -11.50
C GLY A 35 15.02 -2.51 -12.45
N LYS A 36 14.01 -3.15 -13.06
CA LYS A 36 12.96 -2.39 -13.77
C LYS A 36 12.02 -1.77 -12.74
N ARG A 37 11.54 -0.54 -12.99
CA ARG A 37 10.50 0.07 -12.15
C ARG A 37 9.13 -0.50 -12.52
N PRO A 38 8.36 -1.05 -11.56
CA PRO A 38 6.98 -1.45 -11.78
C PRO A 38 6.12 -0.28 -12.25
N ARG A 39 5.15 -0.57 -13.13
CA ARG A 39 4.21 0.39 -13.71
C ARG A 39 2.77 -0.14 -13.66
N ILE A 40 1.81 0.76 -13.55
CA ILE A 40 0.38 0.42 -13.55
C ILE A 40 -0.42 1.40 -14.40
N GLN A 41 -1.46 0.89 -15.07
CA GLN A 41 -2.45 1.67 -15.83
C GLN A 41 -3.81 0.95 -15.87
N GLY A 42 -4.85 1.63 -16.34
CA GLY A 42 -6.23 1.11 -16.32
C GLY A 42 -6.91 1.28 -14.96
N GLY A 43 -7.95 0.51 -14.68
CA GLY A 43 -8.77 0.71 -13.49
C GLY A 43 -9.34 2.14 -13.41
N PRO A 44 -9.20 2.83 -12.26
CA PRO A 44 -9.60 4.23 -12.09
C PRO A 44 -8.57 5.23 -12.66
N LEU A 45 -7.41 4.76 -13.13
CA LEU A 45 -6.22 5.60 -13.34
C LEU A 45 -6.25 6.38 -14.66
N LYS A 46 -5.91 7.66 -14.58
CA LYS A 46 -5.87 8.60 -15.72
C LYS A 46 -4.43 8.71 -16.27
N GLY A 47 -3.90 7.60 -16.77
CA GLY A 47 -2.55 7.51 -17.36
C GLY A 47 -1.76 6.28 -16.91
N ILE A 48 -0.44 6.34 -17.10
CA ILE A 48 0.53 5.33 -16.65
C ILE A 48 1.27 5.88 -15.43
N TYR A 49 1.39 5.05 -14.38
CA TYR A 49 2.02 5.42 -13.11
C TYR A 49 3.21 4.50 -12.86
N GLU A 50 4.35 5.05 -12.42
CA GLU A 50 5.60 4.32 -12.18
C GLU A 50 5.99 4.32 -10.69
N PHE A 51 6.58 3.22 -10.22
CA PHE A 51 7.00 3.01 -8.85
C PHE A 51 7.99 4.08 -8.34
N SER A 52 7.60 4.74 -7.25
CA SER A 52 8.45 5.68 -6.50
C SER A 52 9.13 4.97 -5.32
N GLN A 53 8.31 4.42 -4.41
CA GLN A 53 8.72 3.70 -3.19
C GLN A 53 7.57 2.78 -2.73
N LEU A 54 7.86 1.86 -1.80
CA LEU A 54 6.84 1.31 -0.90
C LEU A 54 7.21 1.51 0.57
N HIS A 55 6.21 1.54 1.45
CA HIS A 55 6.37 1.74 2.88
C HIS A 55 5.26 1.03 3.68
N PHE A 56 5.34 1.03 5.01
CA PHE A 56 4.55 0.16 5.87
C PHE A 56 3.99 0.90 7.09
N HIS A 57 2.72 0.61 7.41
CA HIS A 57 2.04 1.09 8.61
C HIS A 57 1.71 -0.12 9.49
N TRP A 58 1.99 -0.04 10.78
CA TRP A 58 1.77 -1.14 11.72
C TRP A 58 1.45 -0.61 13.12
N GLY A 59 0.88 -1.51 13.94
CA GLY A 59 0.43 -1.18 15.29
C GLY A 59 0.98 -2.12 16.37
N PRO A 60 0.59 -1.89 17.63
CA PRO A 60 1.18 -2.57 18.78
C PRO A 60 0.74 -4.04 18.94
N ASN A 61 -0.32 -4.46 18.25
CA ASN A 61 -0.94 -5.77 18.42
C ASN A 61 -1.55 -6.30 17.11
N ASP A 62 -2.02 -7.55 17.15
CA ASP A 62 -2.42 -8.31 15.96
C ASP A 62 -3.77 -7.89 15.34
N THR A 63 -4.40 -6.82 15.84
CA THR A 63 -5.73 -6.32 15.44
C THR A 63 -5.76 -4.84 15.05
N LEU A 64 -4.62 -4.17 15.08
CA LEU A 64 -4.49 -2.73 14.85
C LEU A 64 -3.13 -2.41 14.21
N GLY A 65 -3.12 -1.53 13.21
CA GLY A 65 -1.89 -1.08 12.56
C GLY A 65 -2.08 -0.48 11.17
N SER A 66 -3.17 -0.83 10.50
CA SER A 66 -3.58 -0.25 9.22
C SER A 66 -4.17 1.16 9.36
N GLU A 67 -3.88 2.04 8.38
CA GLU A 67 -4.51 3.35 8.21
C GLU A 67 -5.93 3.18 7.65
N ASN A 68 -6.06 2.40 6.57
CA ASN A 68 -7.35 1.94 6.07
C ASN A 68 -7.89 0.82 6.96
N LYS A 69 -9.20 0.57 6.86
CA LYS A 69 -9.86 -0.58 7.50
C LYS A 69 -10.88 -1.12 6.49
N ILE A 70 -11.50 -2.27 6.77
CA ILE A 70 -12.64 -2.77 6.00
C ILE A 70 -13.73 -3.17 7.00
N ASN A 71 -14.98 -2.74 6.76
CA ASN A 71 -16.11 -2.91 7.70
C ASN A 71 -15.74 -2.51 9.16
N HIS A 72 -15.07 -1.36 9.31
CA HIS A 72 -14.47 -0.83 10.56
C HIS A 72 -13.32 -1.66 11.18
N GLN A 73 -13.01 -2.87 10.69
CA GLN A 73 -11.95 -3.75 11.19
C GLN A 73 -10.57 -3.34 10.67
N SER A 74 -9.67 -2.95 11.58
CA SER A 74 -8.26 -2.69 11.28
C SER A 74 -7.47 -4.01 11.20
N PHE A 75 -6.31 -3.94 10.55
CA PHE A 75 -5.41 -5.05 10.28
C PHE A 75 -4.05 -4.77 10.94
N PRO A 76 -3.26 -5.80 11.31
CA PRO A 76 -2.01 -5.65 12.07
C PRO A 76 -0.94 -4.80 11.37
N LEU A 77 -0.92 -4.81 10.03
CA LEU A 77 0.00 -4.06 9.19
C LEU A 77 -0.63 -3.82 7.81
N GLU A 78 -0.29 -2.69 7.18
CA GLU A 78 -0.69 -2.28 5.84
C GLU A 78 0.55 -1.83 5.04
N MET A 79 0.65 -2.23 3.77
CA MET A 79 1.75 -1.85 2.88
C MET A 79 1.24 -0.93 1.77
N HIS A 80 1.88 0.23 1.60
CA HIS A 80 1.55 1.21 0.57
C HIS A 80 2.62 1.25 -0.51
N VAL A 81 2.26 0.91 -1.75
CA VAL A 81 3.10 1.06 -2.94
C VAL A 81 2.75 2.39 -3.62
N VAL A 82 3.64 3.37 -3.51
CA VAL A 82 3.45 4.74 -4.02
C VAL A 82 3.96 4.86 -5.45
N MET A 83 3.08 5.25 -6.38
CA MET A 83 3.38 5.35 -7.80
C MET A 83 3.00 6.74 -8.34
N HIS A 84 3.83 7.31 -9.22
CA HIS A 84 3.64 8.65 -9.76
C HIS A 84 3.29 8.62 -11.25
N ASN A 85 2.38 9.49 -11.71
CA ASN A 85 2.02 9.60 -13.12
C ASN A 85 3.24 10.06 -13.93
N ILE A 86 3.62 9.27 -14.94
CA ILE A 86 4.85 9.51 -15.72
C ILE A 86 4.82 10.83 -16.51
N ALA A 87 3.62 11.39 -16.77
CA ALA A 87 3.46 12.70 -17.42
C ALA A 87 3.97 13.88 -16.57
N TYR A 88 4.22 13.68 -15.27
CA TYR A 88 4.65 14.73 -14.35
C TYR A 88 5.99 14.43 -13.66
N GLY A 89 6.34 13.15 -13.47
CA GLY A 89 7.47 12.76 -12.63
C GLY A 89 7.21 12.97 -11.13
N PRO A 90 8.01 12.38 -10.23
CA PRO A 90 7.63 12.21 -8.82
C PRO A 90 7.41 13.54 -8.07
N HIS A 91 8.29 14.53 -8.28
CA HIS A 91 8.24 15.81 -7.58
C HIS A 91 7.03 16.69 -7.95
N LYS A 92 6.57 16.62 -9.21
CA LYS A 92 5.44 17.41 -9.71
C LYS A 92 4.11 16.68 -9.51
N ALA A 93 4.12 15.35 -9.62
CA ALA A 93 2.99 14.47 -9.33
C ALA A 93 2.41 14.69 -7.92
N ALA A 94 3.26 14.86 -6.90
CA ALA A 94 2.84 15.13 -5.51
C ALA A 94 2.13 16.49 -5.30
N LYS A 95 1.91 17.28 -6.35
CA LYS A 95 1.26 18.59 -6.34
C LYS A 95 0.14 18.73 -7.41
N ILE A 96 -0.23 17.64 -8.08
CA ILE A 96 -1.25 17.63 -9.15
C ILE A 96 -2.34 16.62 -8.80
N TYR A 97 -3.61 17.00 -8.95
CA TYR A 97 -4.74 16.12 -8.71
C TYR A 97 -4.69 14.86 -9.59
N GLY A 98 -4.76 13.67 -8.99
CA GLY A 98 -4.54 12.40 -9.68
C GLY A 98 -3.10 12.19 -10.19
N GLY A 99 -2.14 13.00 -9.74
CA GLY A 99 -0.72 12.86 -10.07
C GLY A 99 -0.08 11.65 -9.40
N LEU A 100 -0.61 11.20 -8.25
CA LEU A 100 -0.18 9.99 -7.56
C LEU A 100 -1.27 8.92 -7.57
N THR A 101 -0.86 7.67 -7.46
CA THR A 101 -1.72 6.57 -7.00
C THR A 101 -0.99 5.80 -5.90
N VAL A 102 -1.73 5.31 -4.92
CA VAL A 102 -1.23 4.40 -3.88
C VAL A 102 -2.01 3.11 -4.01
N LEU A 103 -1.27 2.02 -4.18
CA LEU A 103 -1.81 0.67 -4.08
C LEU A 103 -1.62 0.23 -2.63
N SER A 104 -2.71 -0.07 -1.93
CA SER A 104 -2.66 -0.56 -0.55
C SER A 104 -2.92 -2.06 -0.47
N PHE A 105 -2.19 -2.69 0.46
CA PHE A 105 -2.23 -4.12 0.74
C PHE A 105 -2.29 -4.31 2.25
N LEU A 106 -3.49 -4.54 2.77
CA LEU A 106 -3.72 -4.97 4.15
C LEU A 106 -3.13 -6.37 4.38
N THR A 107 -2.75 -6.69 5.62
CA THR A 107 -2.15 -8.00 5.97
C THR A 107 -2.95 -8.75 7.03
N SER A 108 -2.80 -10.07 7.07
CA SER A 108 -3.54 -10.93 8.00
C SER A 108 -2.63 -11.96 8.67
N ILE A 109 -2.89 -12.23 9.95
CA ILE A 109 -2.14 -13.23 10.73
C ILE A 109 -2.29 -14.62 10.10
N SER A 110 -1.16 -15.24 9.82
CA SER A 110 -0.99 -16.61 9.31
C SER A 110 -0.35 -17.50 10.39
N PRO A 111 -0.67 -18.81 10.43
CA PRO A 111 0.08 -19.79 11.23
C PRO A 111 1.43 -20.19 10.61
N ASN A 112 1.68 -19.80 9.35
CA ASN A 112 2.92 -20.10 8.62
C ASN A 112 3.60 -18.81 8.11
N ASP A 113 4.94 -18.80 8.08
CA ASP A 113 5.73 -17.72 7.49
C ASP A 113 5.50 -17.61 5.98
N ASN A 114 5.43 -16.38 5.48
CA ASN A 114 5.38 -16.09 4.06
C ASN A 114 6.81 -15.93 3.51
N LYS A 115 7.31 -16.94 2.81
CA LYS A 115 8.70 -17.01 2.32
C LYS A 115 9.12 -15.92 1.32
N ASN A 116 8.17 -15.10 0.86
CA ASN A 116 8.46 -13.92 0.06
C ASN A 116 8.95 -12.73 0.91
N TYR A 117 8.75 -12.78 2.23
CA TYR A 117 9.10 -11.72 3.17
C TYR A 117 10.43 -11.96 3.90
N ASP A 118 11.02 -13.15 3.82
CA ASP A 118 12.25 -13.52 4.55
C ASP A 118 13.38 -12.47 4.40
N LYS A 119 13.65 -12.00 3.17
CA LYS A 119 14.65 -10.95 2.90
C LYS A 119 14.28 -9.57 3.42
N LEU A 120 12.99 -9.29 3.56
CA LEU A 120 12.51 -8.05 4.18
C LEU A 120 12.66 -8.15 5.71
N GLU A 121 12.35 -9.30 6.31
CA GLU A 121 12.54 -9.58 7.73
C GLU A 121 14.01 -9.51 8.15
N GLU A 122 14.91 -10.16 7.41
CA GLU A 122 16.37 -9.99 7.54
C GLU A 122 16.78 -8.51 7.44
N GLY A 123 16.19 -7.76 6.51
CA GLY A 123 16.42 -6.32 6.36
C GLY A 123 15.91 -5.48 7.54
N LEU A 124 14.77 -5.82 8.13
CA LEU A 124 14.18 -5.11 9.28
C LEU A 124 15.07 -5.20 10.52
N LEU A 125 15.76 -6.32 10.73
CA LEU A 125 16.74 -6.49 11.81
C LEU A 125 17.90 -5.49 11.69
N GLU A 126 18.33 -5.20 10.46
CA GLU A 126 19.42 -4.29 10.14
C GLU A 126 19.01 -2.80 10.19
N VAL A 127 17.72 -2.48 9.98
CA VAL A 127 17.20 -1.09 9.97
C VAL A 127 16.45 -0.68 11.25
N GLN A 128 16.71 -1.35 12.38
CA GLN A 128 16.00 -1.10 13.64
C GLN A 128 16.09 0.33 14.20
N PHE A 129 17.04 1.16 13.76
CA PHE A 129 17.29 2.49 14.34
C PHE A 129 17.08 3.63 13.33
N VAL A 130 16.73 4.82 13.80
CA VAL A 130 16.46 5.98 12.93
C VAL A 130 17.68 6.31 12.05
N SER A 131 17.43 6.61 10.78
CA SER A 131 18.43 6.89 9.73
C SER A 131 19.33 5.71 9.33
N SER A 132 19.13 4.52 9.91
CA SER A 132 19.79 3.30 9.41
C SER A 132 19.15 2.83 8.09
N ASN A 133 19.97 2.20 7.24
CA ASN A 133 19.57 1.71 5.93
C ASN A 133 20.37 0.47 5.54
N LYS A 134 19.81 -0.35 4.65
CA LYS A 134 20.37 -1.62 4.18
C LYS A 134 20.10 -1.79 2.69
N SER A 135 21.16 -1.97 1.90
CA SER A 135 21.02 -2.50 0.53
C SER A 135 20.78 -4.00 0.59
N ILE A 136 19.73 -4.46 -0.09
CA ILE A 136 19.34 -5.87 -0.20
C ILE A 136 19.38 -6.25 -1.69
N ARG A 137 20.28 -7.17 -2.02
CA ARG A 137 20.47 -7.67 -3.40
C ARG A 137 19.49 -8.80 -3.71
N ASN A 138 19.06 -8.84 -4.97
CA ASN A 138 18.17 -9.88 -5.49
C ASN A 138 16.92 -10.01 -4.59
N PHE A 139 16.30 -8.88 -4.26
CA PHE A 139 15.32 -8.74 -3.18
C PHE A 139 14.05 -9.58 -3.42
N GLY A 140 13.73 -9.89 -4.67
CA GLY A 140 12.52 -10.59 -5.09
C GLY A 140 11.80 -9.78 -6.17
N SER A 141 10.48 -9.96 -6.30
CA SER A 141 9.62 -9.13 -7.14
C SER A 141 8.56 -8.42 -6.28
N LEU A 142 7.87 -7.42 -6.84
CA LEU A 142 6.72 -6.84 -6.11
C LEU A 142 5.51 -7.79 -6.13
N ASP A 143 5.33 -8.60 -7.17
CA ASP A 143 4.28 -9.63 -7.20
C ASP A 143 4.42 -10.61 -6.03
N ASN A 144 5.65 -11.01 -5.68
CA ASN A 144 5.94 -11.89 -4.55
C ASN A 144 5.49 -11.29 -3.19
N LEU A 145 5.68 -9.98 -2.98
CA LEU A 145 5.16 -9.31 -1.78
C LEU A 145 3.65 -9.04 -1.83
N THR A 146 3.10 -8.81 -3.03
CA THR A 146 1.71 -8.36 -3.24
C THR A 146 0.83 -9.43 -3.88
N THR A 147 1.02 -10.69 -3.45
CA THR A 147 0.25 -11.85 -3.93
C THR A 147 -1.16 -11.84 -3.34
N VAL A 148 -2.05 -11.05 -3.96
CA VAL A 148 -3.48 -10.91 -3.62
C VAL A 148 -4.32 -10.94 -4.91
N ASP A 149 -5.65 -11.10 -4.79
CA ASP A 149 -6.52 -10.90 -5.96
C ASP A 149 -6.62 -9.42 -6.33
N ARG A 150 -6.06 -9.08 -7.50
CA ARG A 150 -6.04 -7.71 -8.04
C ARG A 150 -7.30 -7.33 -8.81
N LYS A 151 -8.30 -8.21 -8.90
CA LYS A 151 -9.61 -7.90 -9.51
C LYS A 151 -10.57 -7.22 -8.53
N HIS A 152 -10.46 -7.52 -7.25
CA HIS A 152 -11.36 -7.03 -6.20
C HIS A 152 -10.67 -5.95 -5.37
N TYR A 153 -11.07 -4.70 -5.60
CA TYR A 153 -10.49 -3.54 -4.93
C TYR A 153 -11.55 -2.45 -4.70
N PHE A 154 -11.33 -1.62 -3.69
CA PHE A 154 -11.98 -0.32 -3.54
C PHE A 154 -11.10 0.77 -4.15
N THR A 155 -11.70 1.82 -4.68
CA THR A 155 -10.98 3.00 -5.15
C THR A 155 -11.74 4.29 -4.86
N TYR A 156 -10.98 5.32 -4.50
CA TYR A 156 -11.46 6.65 -4.14
C TYR A 156 -10.39 7.70 -4.47
N GLU A 157 -10.81 8.94 -4.66
CA GLU A 157 -9.92 10.10 -4.79
C GLU A 157 -9.65 10.64 -3.36
N GLY A 158 -8.38 10.88 -3.02
CA GLY A 158 -7.92 11.17 -1.66
C GLY A 158 -6.50 11.73 -1.61
N SER A 159 -5.79 11.50 -0.51
CA SER A 159 -4.58 12.25 -0.17
C SER A 159 -3.37 11.41 0.20
N LEU A 160 -2.22 12.06 0.37
CA LEU A 160 -1.14 11.54 1.21
C LEU A 160 -1.63 11.43 2.67
N THR A 161 -1.20 10.38 3.37
CA THR A 161 -1.54 10.17 4.79
C THR A 161 -0.56 10.86 5.73
N THR A 162 0.66 11.13 5.28
CA THR A 162 1.66 11.97 5.96
C THR A 162 1.66 13.42 5.44
N PRO A 163 2.15 14.41 6.22
CA PRO A 163 2.30 15.79 5.78
C PRO A 163 3.09 15.92 4.46
N PRO A 164 2.69 16.80 3.52
CA PRO A 164 1.70 17.87 3.66
C PRO A 164 0.23 17.44 3.41
N CYS A 165 -0.09 16.14 3.43
CA CYS A 165 -1.46 15.63 3.28
C CYS A 165 -2.18 16.04 1.97
N SER A 166 -1.43 16.33 0.89
CA SER A 166 -1.97 16.77 -0.40
C SER A 166 -3.05 15.84 -0.96
N GLU A 167 -4.22 16.37 -1.33
CA GLU A 167 -5.31 15.65 -2.01
C GLU A 167 -5.01 15.41 -3.51
N VAL A 168 -4.03 14.54 -3.77
CA VAL A 168 -3.47 14.28 -5.11
C VAL A 168 -3.48 12.80 -5.51
N VAL A 169 -4.06 11.93 -4.67
CA VAL A 169 -3.89 10.47 -4.74
C VAL A 169 -5.16 9.77 -5.20
N THR A 170 -5.07 8.98 -6.26
CA THR A 170 -6.08 7.95 -6.57
C THR A 170 -5.73 6.69 -5.79
N TRP A 171 -6.52 6.34 -4.78
CA TRP A 171 -6.28 5.14 -3.96
C TRP A 171 -6.84 3.88 -4.62
N ILE A 172 -6.14 2.75 -4.44
CA ILE A 172 -6.58 1.40 -4.82
C ILE A 172 -6.29 0.48 -3.62
N GLU A 173 -7.33 0.09 -2.90
CA GLU A 173 -7.26 -0.77 -1.71
C GLU A 173 -7.72 -2.19 -2.09
N PHE A 174 -6.84 -3.19 -1.98
CA PHE A 174 -7.18 -4.57 -2.36
C PHE A 174 -7.93 -5.30 -1.24
N VAL A 175 -9.02 -5.99 -1.59
CA VAL A 175 -9.91 -6.62 -0.59
C VAL A 175 -9.26 -7.84 0.10
N ASN A 176 -8.37 -8.54 -0.60
CA ASN A 176 -7.69 -9.71 -0.09
C ASN A 176 -6.38 -9.32 0.60
N THR A 177 -6.18 -9.82 1.82
CA THR A 177 -4.99 -9.56 2.63
C THR A 177 -3.78 -10.39 2.21
N VAL A 178 -2.57 -9.86 2.40
CA VAL A 178 -1.34 -10.65 2.35
C VAL A 178 -1.18 -11.42 3.69
N PRO A 179 -1.04 -12.75 3.68
CA PRO A 179 -0.77 -13.53 4.90
C PRO A 179 0.68 -13.32 5.36
N LEU A 180 0.89 -13.08 6.66
CA LEU A 180 2.18 -13.00 7.35
C LEU A 180 2.11 -13.67 8.72
N SER A 181 3.20 -14.27 9.20
CA SER A 181 3.23 -14.84 10.56
C SER A 181 3.25 -13.74 11.64
N LYS A 182 3.03 -14.14 12.89
CA LYS A 182 3.16 -13.21 14.03
C LYS A 182 4.62 -12.75 14.19
N GLU A 183 5.57 -13.61 13.84
CA GLU A 183 7.01 -13.39 13.90
C GLU A 183 7.42 -12.33 12.87
N GLN A 184 7.02 -12.52 11.61
CA GLN A 184 7.20 -11.54 10.53
C GLN A 184 6.59 -10.18 10.85
N ILE A 185 5.43 -10.12 11.52
CA ILE A 185 4.80 -8.87 11.94
C ILE A 185 5.49 -8.26 13.18
N LYS A 186 6.01 -9.08 14.11
CA LYS A 186 6.85 -8.59 15.23
C LYS A 186 8.11 -7.91 14.74
N ALA A 187 8.71 -8.34 13.63
CA ALA A 187 9.89 -7.70 13.05
C ALA A 187 9.68 -6.20 12.78
N PHE A 188 8.51 -5.80 12.28
CA PHE A 188 8.15 -4.37 12.12
C PHE A 188 7.99 -3.65 13.47
N ARG A 189 7.39 -4.31 14.47
CA ARG A 189 7.24 -3.75 15.84
C ARG A 189 8.60 -3.59 16.55
N SER A 190 9.67 -4.22 16.06
CA SER A 190 11.05 -4.01 16.51
C SER A 190 11.64 -2.68 16.05
N ILE A 191 11.09 -2.02 15.03
CA ILE A 191 11.64 -0.78 14.48
C ILE A 191 11.55 0.36 15.52
N SER A 192 12.56 1.22 15.56
CA SER A 192 12.64 2.36 16.50
C SER A 192 12.48 3.70 15.80
N THR A 193 11.83 4.63 16.52
CA THR A 193 11.81 6.07 16.27
C THR A 193 12.64 6.79 17.35
N THR A 194 12.74 8.12 17.29
CA THR A 194 13.52 8.92 18.28
C THR A 194 12.97 8.81 19.71
N GLY A 195 11.67 8.54 19.85
CA GLY A 195 10.99 8.35 21.14
C GLY A 195 10.90 6.91 21.66
N GLY A 196 11.58 5.93 21.05
CA GLY A 196 11.53 4.52 21.46
C GLY A 196 11.08 3.58 20.33
N ARG A 197 10.38 2.48 20.64
CA ARG A 197 9.85 1.58 19.60
C ARG A 197 8.71 2.25 18.84
N LEU A 198 8.79 2.24 17.51
CA LEU A 198 7.77 2.75 16.61
C LEU A 198 6.61 1.75 16.60
N THR A 199 5.62 1.98 17.46
CA THR A 199 4.48 1.06 17.68
C THR A 199 3.16 1.56 17.11
N HIS A 200 3.14 2.82 16.65
CA HIS A 200 1.97 3.48 16.08
C HIS A 200 2.45 4.45 15.00
N ASN A 201 2.35 4.06 13.72
CA ASN A 201 2.71 4.92 12.60
C ASN A 201 1.62 5.03 11.52
N PHE A 202 0.37 4.73 11.90
CA PHE A 202 -0.83 4.93 11.09
C PHE A 202 -1.55 6.22 11.51
N ARG A 203 -2.01 6.99 10.52
CA ARG A 203 -2.95 8.10 10.71
C ARG A 203 -4.34 7.56 11.05
N PRO A 204 -5.08 8.18 11.99
CA PRO A 204 -6.48 7.83 12.22
C PRO A 204 -7.35 8.06 10.98
N VAL A 205 -8.34 7.18 10.76
CA VAL A 205 -9.43 7.43 9.80
C VAL A 205 -10.16 8.76 10.10
N GLN A 206 -10.77 9.35 9.07
CA GLN A 206 -11.40 10.66 9.05
C GLN A 206 -12.72 10.58 8.21
N PRO A 207 -13.52 11.66 8.11
CA PRO A 207 -14.86 11.59 7.48
C PRO A 207 -14.87 11.43 5.95
N ILE A 208 -15.84 10.67 5.43
CA ILE A 208 -16.03 10.45 3.98
C ILE A 208 -16.30 11.75 3.20
N ASN A 209 -17.06 12.68 3.78
CA ASN A 209 -17.61 13.87 3.10
C ASN A 209 -18.31 13.46 1.78
N ASP A 210 -18.30 14.31 0.76
CA ASP A 210 -19.03 14.08 -0.50
C ASP A 210 -18.35 13.11 -1.49
N ARG A 211 -17.34 12.35 -1.06
CA ARG A 211 -16.59 11.43 -1.93
C ARG A 211 -17.26 10.07 -2.05
N PHE A 212 -17.20 9.52 -3.26
CA PHE A 212 -17.66 8.16 -3.55
C PHE A 212 -16.50 7.17 -3.46
N VAL A 213 -16.66 6.14 -2.63
CA VAL A 213 -15.84 4.93 -2.69
C VAL A 213 -16.47 3.97 -3.71
N TYR A 214 -15.71 3.56 -4.71
CA TYR A 214 -16.15 2.62 -5.75
C TYR A 214 -15.57 1.24 -5.49
N TYR A 215 -16.41 0.21 -5.43
CA TYR A 215 -15.99 -1.18 -5.45
C TYR A 215 -15.89 -1.70 -6.89
N ASN A 216 -14.74 -2.28 -7.26
CA ASN A 216 -14.57 -3.04 -8.49
C ASN A 216 -14.83 -4.52 -8.23
N SER A 217 -15.95 -5.03 -8.76
CA SER A 217 -16.46 -6.38 -8.45
C SER A 217 -15.89 -7.50 -9.31
N GLY A 218 -14.77 -7.27 -10.02
CA GLY A 218 -14.08 -8.26 -10.90
C GLY A 218 -14.85 -8.74 -12.15
N ILE A 219 -16.19 -8.66 -12.15
CA ILE A 219 -17.09 -9.15 -13.20
C ILE A 219 -17.11 -8.16 -14.37
N SER A 220 -16.49 -8.56 -15.49
CA SER A 220 -16.79 -7.97 -16.80
C SER A 220 -18.25 -8.29 -17.15
N HIS A 221 -19.14 -7.30 -17.02
CA HIS A 221 -20.57 -7.49 -17.23
C HIS A 221 -20.89 -7.68 -18.72
N SER A 222 -20.92 -8.94 -19.16
CA SER A 222 -21.92 -9.35 -20.14
C SER A 222 -23.32 -9.03 -19.57
N LYS A 223 -24.25 -8.59 -20.43
CA LYS A 223 -25.51 -7.97 -20.01
C LYS A 223 -26.44 -8.93 -19.25
N THR A 224 -26.44 -8.90 -17.92
CA THR A 224 -27.47 -9.53 -17.06
C THR A 224 -27.76 -8.66 -15.82
N THR A 225 -28.90 -8.91 -15.18
CA THR A 225 -29.60 -8.07 -14.20
C THR A 225 -28.82 -7.68 -12.94
N ILE A 226 -29.00 -6.44 -12.49
CA ILE A 226 -28.38 -5.89 -11.28
C ILE A 226 -29.12 -6.40 -10.02
N THR A 227 -28.36 -6.93 -9.05
CA THR A 227 -28.78 -7.06 -7.65
C THR A 227 -27.98 -6.06 -6.81
N VAL A 228 -28.63 -5.18 -6.06
CA VAL A 228 -27.95 -4.17 -5.24
C VAL A 228 -27.74 -4.70 -3.82
N LEU A 229 -26.49 -5.08 -3.52
CA LEU A 229 -26.04 -5.32 -2.15
C LEU A 229 -25.52 -4.02 -1.53
N TYR A 230 -26.17 -3.57 -0.45
CA TYR A 230 -25.70 -2.46 0.37
C TYR A 230 -24.59 -2.95 1.31
N VAL A 231 -23.33 -2.63 0.97
CA VAL A 231 -22.19 -2.79 1.89
C VAL A 231 -21.85 -1.40 2.44
N ILE A 232 -22.04 -1.20 3.73
CA ILE A 232 -21.76 0.08 4.41
C ILE A 232 -20.28 0.09 4.84
N LEU A 233 -19.49 0.98 4.25
CA LEU A 233 -18.05 1.17 4.49
C LEU A 233 -17.76 2.64 4.80
N VAL A 234 -16.92 2.92 5.80
CA VAL A 234 -16.72 4.26 6.38
C VAL A 234 -15.22 4.59 6.49
N PHE A 235 -14.67 5.34 5.50
CA PHE A 235 -13.23 5.67 5.34
C PHE A 235 -12.98 7.09 4.74
N LEU A 236 -11.72 7.38 4.37
CA LEU A 236 -11.03 8.69 4.13
C LEU A 236 -10.44 9.26 5.46
N LEU A 237 -9.63 10.33 5.65
CA LEU A 237 -9.18 11.57 4.94
C LEU A 237 -10.25 12.69 4.91
N ILE A 238 -10.16 13.97 5.33
CA ILE A 238 -9.24 14.85 6.11
C ILE A 238 -10.12 15.93 6.81
N ASN A 239 -9.63 16.62 7.86
CA ASN A 239 -9.79 18.07 8.13
C ASN A 239 -8.86 18.48 9.30
N THR A 240 -8.27 19.67 9.39
CA THR A 240 -8.24 20.86 8.50
C THR A 240 -6.80 21.21 8.12
#